data_AF-A0A9W4A0B8-F1
#
_entry.id   AF-A0A9W4A0B8-F1
#
_cell.length_a   1.000
_cell.length_b   1.000
_cell.length_c   1.000
_cell.angle_alpha   90.00
_cell.angle_beta   90.00
_cell.angle_gamma   90.00
#
_symmetry.space_group_name_H-M   'P 1'
#
loop_
_entity.id
_entity.type
_entity.pdbx_description
1 polymer ?
#
loop_
_entity_poly.entity_id
_entity_poly.type
_entity_poly.pdbx_seq_one_letter_code
_entity_poly.pdbx_strand_id
1 'polypeptide(L)'
;MSGEDGKQFTQNIHQEFKKDAMSSTHNGISDQEFESYYKKLKSVLQEKVTFTVKSVGSSPEEDKVEVELKVKPLLLSELQPKLNKKNEKLLKENPGIEQPKLFSQSFSYFISILPEAKVSDKEKVIKVEMERYGKEQWRFSKGKVTDSEDVMEIMGEFLKQ
;
A
#
# COMPACT_ATOMS: atom_id res chain seq x y z
N MET A 1 -16.20 -8.29 -15.90
CA MET A 1 -14.78 -7.86 -15.85
C MET A 1 -14.11 -8.30 -17.15
N SER A 2 -13.87 -7.40 -18.10
CA SER A 2 -12.99 -7.71 -19.23
C SER A 2 -11.54 -7.64 -18.75
N GLY A 3 -10.85 -8.78 -18.75
CA GLY A 3 -9.57 -9.00 -18.06
C GLY A 3 -8.34 -8.23 -18.58
N GLU A 4 -8.47 -7.33 -19.55
CA GLU A 4 -7.39 -6.43 -20.00
C GLU A 4 -7.27 -5.17 -19.13
N ASP A 5 -8.39 -4.55 -18.74
CA ASP A 5 -8.39 -3.32 -17.95
C ASP A 5 -7.87 -3.53 -16.52
N GLY A 6 -8.18 -4.68 -15.90
CA GLY A 6 -7.76 -5.00 -14.53
C GLY A 6 -6.25 -5.28 -14.42
N LYS A 7 -5.64 -5.89 -15.44
CA LYS A 7 -4.19 -6.13 -15.47
C LYS A 7 -3.40 -4.84 -15.62
N GLN A 8 -3.81 -3.99 -16.56
CA GLN A 8 -3.17 -2.69 -16.78
C GLN A 8 -3.29 -1.80 -15.53
N PHE A 9 -4.46 -1.80 -14.89
CA PHE A 9 -4.66 -1.08 -13.64
C PHE A 9 -3.73 -1.59 -12.51
N THR A 10 -3.67 -2.90 -12.29
CA THR A 10 -2.80 -3.51 -11.26
C THR A 10 -1.32 -3.20 -11.52
N GLN A 11 -0.90 -3.20 -12.78
CA GLN A 11 0.46 -2.83 -13.17
C GLN A 11 0.75 -1.36 -12.89
N ASN A 12 -0.17 -0.45 -13.23
CA ASN A 12 0.03 0.97 -12.97
C ASN A 12 0.17 1.26 -11.47
N ILE A 13 -0.65 0.62 -10.64
CA ILE A 13 -0.58 0.76 -9.18
C ILE A 13 0.75 0.20 -8.64
N HIS A 14 1.20 -0.95 -9.15
CA HIS A 14 2.52 -1.51 -8.79
C HIS A 14 3.66 -0.56 -9.16
N GLN A 15 3.61 0.08 -10.33
CA GLN A 15 4.65 1.02 -10.78
C GLN A 15 4.67 2.31 -9.96
N GLU A 16 3.51 2.91 -9.65
CA GLU A 16 3.46 4.07 -8.76
C GLU A 16 3.98 3.71 -7.36
N PHE A 17 3.57 2.56 -6.83
CA PHE A 17 4.07 2.07 -5.54
C PHE A 17 5.59 1.85 -5.55
N LYS A 18 6.14 1.33 -6.66
CA LYS A 18 7.57 1.19 -6.85
C LYS A 18 8.27 2.53 -6.83
N LYS A 19 7.76 3.49 -7.58
CA LYS A 19 8.31 4.85 -7.67
C LYS A 19 8.34 5.53 -6.29
N ASP A 20 7.28 5.42 -5.51
CA ASP A 20 7.20 6.00 -4.17
C ASP A 20 8.12 5.28 -3.16
N ALA A 21 8.18 3.95 -3.20
CA ALA A 21 9.08 3.18 -2.36
C ALA A 21 10.56 3.48 -2.68
N MET A 22 10.90 3.60 -3.96
CA MET A 22 12.25 3.98 -4.40
C MET A 22 12.57 5.42 -3.98
N SER A 23 11.63 6.36 -4.13
CA SER A 23 11.84 7.76 -3.72
C SER A 23 12.03 7.91 -2.21
N SER A 24 11.15 7.31 -1.40
CA SER A 24 11.20 7.37 0.07
C SER A 24 12.46 6.71 0.66
N THR A 25 13.00 5.70 -0.03
CA THR A 25 14.27 5.06 0.35
C THR A 25 15.49 5.72 -0.29
N HIS A 26 15.34 6.85 -0.99
CA HIS A 26 16.40 7.53 -1.74
C HIS A 26 17.14 6.60 -2.72
N ASN A 27 16.41 5.71 -3.38
CA ASN A 27 16.89 4.63 -4.24
C ASN A 27 17.85 3.65 -3.53
N GLY A 28 17.69 3.50 -2.21
CA GLY A 28 18.52 2.63 -1.38
C GLY A 28 18.12 1.15 -1.43
N ILE A 29 16.96 0.81 -2.00
CA ILE A 29 16.51 -0.57 -2.21
C ILE A 29 16.67 -0.98 -3.67
N SER A 30 17.01 -2.24 -3.90
CA SER A 30 16.98 -2.86 -5.22
C SER A 30 15.56 -3.21 -5.66
N ASP A 31 15.37 -3.43 -6.97
CA ASP A 31 14.12 -3.94 -7.52
C ASP A 31 13.66 -5.23 -6.86
N GLN A 32 14.58 -6.15 -6.56
CA GLN A 32 14.27 -7.42 -5.90
C GLN A 32 13.81 -7.23 -4.45
N GLU A 33 14.42 -6.31 -3.72
CA GLU A 33 14.00 -5.94 -2.37
C GLU A 33 12.62 -5.28 -2.38
N PHE A 34 12.35 -4.42 -3.36
CA PHE A 34 11.03 -3.85 -3.58
C PHE A 34 9.97 -4.92 -3.86
N GLU A 35 10.20 -5.84 -4.79
CA GLU A 35 9.22 -6.90 -5.10
C GLU A 35 8.94 -7.79 -3.87
N SER A 36 9.98 -8.07 -3.08
CA SER A 36 9.86 -8.85 -1.84
C SER A 36 9.01 -8.10 -0.82
N TYR A 37 9.25 -6.80 -0.65
CA TYR A 37 8.47 -5.92 0.21
C TYR A 37 7.00 -5.85 -0.25
N TYR A 38 6.77 -5.55 -1.53
CA TYR A 38 5.44 -5.42 -2.11
C TYR A 38 4.61 -6.69 -1.94
N LYS A 39 5.17 -7.85 -2.31
CA LYS A 39 4.50 -9.14 -2.18
C LYS A 39 4.15 -9.45 -0.72
N LYS A 40 5.06 -9.15 0.22
CA LYS A 40 4.83 -9.42 1.64
C LYS A 40 3.79 -8.48 2.23
N LEU A 41 3.86 -7.19 1.92
CA LEU A 41 2.88 -6.20 2.35
C LEU A 41 1.48 -6.54 1.81
N LYS A 42 1.36 -6.85 0.51
CA LYS A 42 0.11 -7.32 -0.11
C LYS A 42 -0.51 -8.49 0.66
N SER A 43 0.30 -9.50 0.99
CA SER A 43 -0.17 -10.67 1.74
C SER A 43 -0.69 -10.29 3.12
N VAL A 44 -0.01 -9.41 3.84
CA VAL A 44 -0.43 -8.98 5.19
C VAL A 44 -1.70 -8.13 5.13
N LEU A 45 -1.82 -7.24 4.14
CA LEU A 45 -3.03 -6.45 3.92
C LEU A 45 -4.23 -7.35 3.62
N GLN A 46 -4.08 -8.33 2.72
CA GLN A 46 -5.14 -9.30 2.38
C GLN A 46 -5.61 -10.12 3.58
N GLU A 47 -4.69 -10.48 4.49
CA GLU A 47 -4.97 -11.28 5.67
C GLU A 47 -5.65 -10.47 6.77
N LYS A 48 -5.17 -9.25 7.02
CA LYS A 48 -5.52 -8.50 8.25
C LYS A 48 -6.48 -7.34 8.03
N VAL A 49 -6.43 -6.70 6.86
CA VAL A 49 -7.18 -5.47 6.61
C VAL A 49 -8.50 -5.81 5.95
N THR A 50 -9.58 -5.34 6.57
CA THR A 50 -10.94 -5.46 6.03
C THR A 50 -11.44 -4.07 5.68
N PHE A 51 -12.16 -4.01 4.58
CA PHE A 51 -12.74 -2.80 4.04
C PHE A 51 -14.25 -2.93 4.03
N THR A 52 -14.91 -1.81 4.25
CA THR A 52 -16.35 -1.67 4.09
C THR A 52 -16.62 -0.58 3.07
N VAL A 53 -17.27 -0.95 1.99
CA VAL A 53 -17.63 -0.03 0.90
C VAL A 53 -19.06 0.45 1.09
N LYS A 54 -19.27 1.76 0.98
CA LYS A 54 -20.60 2.36 0.95
C LYS A 54 -20.69 3.41 -0.15
N SER A 55 -21.66 3.29 -1.05
CA SER A 55 -22.00 4.41 -1.93
C SER A 55 -22.68 5.51 -1.11
N VAL A 56 -22.18 6.74 -1.22
CA VAL A 56 -22.68 7.88 -0.43
C VAL A 56 -23.43 8.92 -1.23
N GLY A 57 -23.33 8.87 -2.55
CA GLY A 57 -24.15 9.69 -3.43
C GLY A 57 -23.93 9.29 -4.88
N SER A 58 -24.99 9.35 -5.68
CA SER A 58 -24.90 9.38 -7.14
C SER A 58 -25.27 10.78 -7.60
N SER A 59 -24.49 11.35 -8.52
CA SER A 59 -24.93 12.51 -9.30
C SER A 59 -25.38 11.98 -10.66
N PRO A 60 -26.69 11.77 -10.88
CA PRO A 60 -27.19 11.22 -12.14
C PRO A 60 -26.89 12.13 -13.34
N GLU A 61 -26.68 13.41 -13.10
CA GLU A 61 -26.38 14.42 -14.12
C GLU A 61 -24.91 14.38 -14.57
N GLU A 62 -24.00 13.85 -13.75
CA GLU A 62 -22.55 13.84 -14.04
C GLU A 62 -21.98 12.46 -14.36
N ASP A 63 -22.80 11.40 -14.41
CA ASP A 63 -22.33 10.00 -14.57
C ASP A 63 -21.22 9.64 -13.53
N LYS A 64 -21.35 10.17 -12.31
CA LYS A 64 -20.41 10.00 -11.19
C LYS A 64 -21.10 9.43 -9.96
N VAL A 65 -20.36 8.60 -9.23
CA VAL A 65 -20.74 8.08 -7.92
C VAL A 65 -19.62 8.33 -6.92
N GLU A 66 -19.97 8.83 -5.75
CA GLU A 66 -19.05 8.93 -4.62
C GLU A 66 -19.18 7.67 -3.77
N VAL A 67 -18.02 7.08 -3.45
CA VAL A 67 -17.89 5.86 -2.67
C VAL A 67 -17.05 6.17 -1.44
N GLU A 68 -17.57 5.84 -0.27
CA GLU A 68 -16.80 5.79 0.97
C GLU A 68 -16.23 4.37 1.16
N LEU A 69 -14.92 4.30 1.31
CA LEU A 69 -14.19 3.12 1.76
C LEU A 69 -13.83 3.34 3.22
N LYS A 70 -14.35 2.49 4.10
CA LYS A 70 -13.95 2.47 5.50
C LYS A 70 -12.95 1.35 5.72
N VAL A 71 -11.82 1.68 6.31
CA VAL A 71 -10.72 0.75 6.54
C VAL A 71 -10.13 0.96 7.92
N LYS A 72 -9.73 -0.14 8.57
CA LYS A 72 -8.82 -0.06 9.71
C LYS A 72 -7.39 -0.27 9.19
N PRO A 73 -6.54 0.78 9.16
CA PRO A 73 -5.23 0.69 8.53
C PRO A 73 -4.26 -0.20 9.31
N LEU A 74 -3.29 -0.77 8.60
CA LEU A 74 -2.17 -1.51 9.18
C LEU A 74 -1.16 -0.51 9.80
N LEU A 75 -0.81 -0.68 11.06
CA LEU A 75 0.06 0.22 11.82
C LEU A 75 1.54 -0.18 11.66
N LEU A 76 2.15 0.21 10.55
CA LEU A 76 3.58 -0.07 10.29
C LEU A 76 4.51 0.64 11.28
N SER A 77 4.10 1.78 11.84
CA SER A 77 4.86 2.53 12.84
C SER A 77 5.13 1.74 14.13
N GLU A 78 4.25 0.79 14.49
CA GLU A 78 4.46 -0.08 15.65
C GLU A 78 5.65 -1.04 15.50
N LEU A 79 6.14 -1.23 14.27
CA LEU A 79 7.32 -2.05 13.98
C LEU A 79 8.64 -1.29 14.23
N GLN A 80 8.59 0.06 14.31
CA GLN A 80 9.78 0.90 14.44
C GLN A 80 10.64 0.55 15.67
N PRO A 81 10.09 0.26 16.87
CA PRO A 81 10.90 -0.16 18.00
C PRO A 81 11.67 -1.47 17.77
N LYS A 82 11.09 -2.44 17.04
CA LYS A 82 11.77 -3.70 16.70
C LYS A 82 12.87 -3.46 15.67
N LEU A 83 12.59 -2.64 14.66
CA LEU A 83 13.58 -2.23 13.66
C LEU A 83 14.77 -1.51 14.31
N ASN A 84 14.52 -0.56 15.21
CA ASN A 84 15.58 0.17 15.93
C ASN A 84 16.46 -0.79 16.74
N LYS A 85 15.85 -1.72 17.49
CA LYS A 85 16.60 -2.74 18.25
C LYS A 85 17.47 -3.62 17.34
N LYS A 86 16.98 -3.97 16.14
CA LYS A 86 17.77 -4.72 15.17
C LYS A 86 18.95 -3.88 14.66
N ASN A 87 18.75 -2.60 14.36
CA ASN A 87 19.80 -1.71 13.88
C ASN A 87 20.89 -1.51 14.94
N GLU A 88 20.50 -1.30 16.19
CA GLU A 88 21.44 -1.24 17.33
C GLU A 88 22.25 -2.53 17.47
N LYS A 89 21.61 -3.69 17.31
CA LYS A 89 22.29 -4.98 17.35
C LYS A 89 23.31 -5.12 16.20
N LEU A 90 22.94 -4.76 14.98
CA LEU A 90 23.82 -4.80 13.81
C LEU A 90 25.04 -3.89 13.98
N LEU A 91 24.85 -2.68 14.51
CA LEU A 91 25.93 -1.74 14.79
C LEU A 91 26.85 -2.22 15.92
N LYS A 92 26.31 -2.88 16.94
CA LYS A 92 27.13 -3.48 18.02
C LYS A 92 27.95 -4.67 17.53
N GLU A 93 27.36 -5.52 16.68
CA GLU A 93 28.02 -6.70 16.11
C GLU A 93 29.08 -6.32 15.06
N ASN A 94 28.88 -5.21 14.34
CA ASN A 94 29.82 -4.69 13.36
C ASN A 94 29.82 -3.14 13.36
N PRO A 95 30.63 -2.50 14.22
CA PRO A 95 30.70 -1.03 14.31
C PRO A 95 31.15 -0.35 13.03
N GLY A 96 31.88 -1.05 12.16
CA GLY A 96 32.35 -0.57 10.85
C GLY A 96 31.44 -0.91 9.69
N ILE A 97 30.20 -1.36 9.94
CA ILE A 97 29.25 -1.69 8.86
C ILE A 97 29.00 -0.47 7.98
N GLU A 98 29.13 -0.66 6.67
CA GLU A 98 28.82 0.38 5.69
C GLU A 98 27.31 0.69 5.69
N GLN A 99 26.96 1.97 5.51
CA GLN A 99 25.57 2.43 5.53
C GLN A 99 24.65 1.66 4.54
N PRO A 100 25.03 1.39 3.28
CA PRO A 100 24.19 0.62 2.36
C PRO A 100 23.92 -0.80 2.86
N LYS A 101 24.93 -1.44 3.47
CA LYS A 101 24.82 -2.79 4.01
C LYS A 101 23.95 -2.82 5.27
N LEU A 102 24.08 -1.82 6.15
CA LEU A 102 23.22 -1.65 7.31
C LEU A 102 21.77 -1.45 6.85
N PHE A 103 21.53 -0.58 5.89
CA PHE A 103 20.20 -0.31 5.35
C PHE A 103 19.55 -1.55 4.76
N SER A 104 20.22 -2.28 3.85
CA SER A 104 19.68 -3.50 3.24
C SER A 104 19.36 -4.59 4.28
N GLN A 105 20.21 -4.79 5.28
CA GLN A 105 19.94 -5.73 6.37
C GLN A 105 18.76 -5.30 7.26
N SER A 106 18.64 -3.99 7.51
CA SER A 106 17.53 -3.40 8.25
C SER A 106 16.22 -3.54 7.49
N PHE A 107 16.24 -3.28 6.18
CA PHE A 107 15.08 -3.39 5.30
C PHE A 107 14.61 -4.84 5.15
N SER A 108 15.53 -5.78 4.98
CA SER A 108 15.23 -7.22 4.97
C SER A 108 14.57 -7.68 6.27
N TYR A 109 15.02 -7.17 7.43
CA TYR A 109 14.38 -7.44 8.70
C TYR A 109 13.01 -6.78 8.82
N PHE A 110 12.85 -5.54 8.34
CA PHE A 110 11.56 -4.88 8.30
C PHE A 110 10.52 -5.70 7.51
N ILE A 111 10.88 -6.20 6.32
CA ILE A 111 10.01 -7.09 5.52
C ILE A 111 9.61 -8.33 6.33
N SER A 112 10.54 -8.94 7.07
CA SER A 112 10.26 -10.17 7.81
C SER A 112 9.28 -9.98 8.98
N ILE A 113 9.26 -8.80 9.58
CA ILE A 113 8.37 -8.46 10.70
C ILE A 113 7.05 -7.80 10.28
N LEU A 114 6.80 -7.57 8.98
CA LEU A 114 5.52 -7.05 8.48
C LEU A 114 4.29 -7.82 9.01
N PRO A 115 4.29 -9.17 9.10
CA PRO A 115 3.18 -9.92 9.66
C PRO A 115 2.91 -9.65 11.14
N GLU A 116 3.79 -8.97 11.85
CA GLU A 116 3.61 -8.61 13.25
C GLU A 116 2.87 -7.27 13.42
N ALA A 117 2.71 -6.49 12.33
CA ALA A 117 1.99 -5.23 12.37
C ALA A 117 0.52 -5.46 12.76
N LYS A 118 0.01 -4.61 13.64
CA LYS A 118 -1.38 -4.63 14.07
C LYS A 118 -2.24 -3.77 13.16
N VAL A 119 -3.52 -4.02 13.23
CA VAL A 119 -4.54 -3.18 12.61
C VAL A 119 -4.95 -2.12 13.64
N SER A 120 -5.14 -0.88 13.18
CA SER A 120 -5.61 0.23 13.99
C SER A 120 -7.00 -0.05 14.56
N ASP A 121 -7.25 0.33 15.80
CA ASP A 121 -8.60 0.32 16.38
C ASP A 121 -9.48 1.43 15.79
N LYS A 122 -8.85 2.48 15.22
CA LYS A 122 -9.52 3.59 14.54
C LYS A 122 -9.75 3.24 13.07
N GLU A 123 -10.99 3.43 12.62
CA GLU A 123 -11.32 3.44 11.19
C GLU A 123 -10.89 4.76 10.55
N LYS A 124 -10.42 4.66 9.31
CA LYS A 124 -10.24 5.77 8.38
C LYS A 124 -11.31 5.66 7.31
N VAL A 125 -11.88 6.79 6.91
CA VAL A 125 -12.84 6.88 5.81
C VAL A 125 -12.15 7.56 4.64
N ILE A 126 -12.14 6.90 3.50
CA ILE A 126 -11.56 7.39 2.26
C ILE A 126 -12.71 7.59 1.29
N LYS A 127 -12.81 8.78 0.72
CA LYS A 127 -13.83 9.11 -0.27
C LYS A 127 -13.21 9.03 -1.64
N VAL A 128 -13.82 8.23 -2.51
CA VAL A 128 -13.37 8.02 -3.88
C VAL A 128 -14.50 8.33 -4.84
N GLU A 129 -14.18 9.10 -5.86
CA GLU A 129 -15.09 9.36 -6.98
C GLU A 129 -14.88 8.27 -8.04
N MET A 130 -15.97 7.69 -8.51
CA MET A 130 -15.99 6.78 -9.64
C MET A 130 -16.84 7.37 -10.76
N GLU A 131 -16.36 7.22 -11.99
CA GLU A 131 -17.03 7.61 -13.22
C GLU A 131 -17.59 6.39 -13.94
N ARG A 132 -18.74 6.58 -14.59
CA ARG A 132 -19.36 5.54 -15.39
C ARG A 132 -18.55 5.28 -16.66
N TYR A 133 -18.21 4.02 -16.89
CA TYR A 133 -17.57 3.55 -18.11
C TYR A 133 -18.47 2.54 -18.83
N GLY A 134 -19.18 3.00 -19.86
CA GLY A 134 -20.17 2.17 -20.55
C GLY A 134 -21.44 1.93 -19.71
N LYS A 135 -22.24 0.93 -20.08
CA LYS A 135 -23.60 0.79 -19.54
C LYS A 135 -23.67 0.33 -18.08
N GLU A 136 -22.72 -0.48 -17.62
CA GLU A 136 -22.78 -1.15 -16.30
C GLU A 136 -21.42 -1.22 -15.58
N GLN A 137 -20.47 -0.36 -15.91
CA GLN A 137 -19.17 -0.35 -15.23
C GLN A 137 -18.89 1.03 -14.63
N TRP A 138 -18.25 1.03 -13.48
CA TRP A 138 -17.73 2.21 -12.81
C TRP A 138 -16.21 2.06 -12.70
N ARG A 139 -15.47 3.15 -12.90
CA ARG A 139 -14.00 3.21 -12.81
C ARG A 139 -13.62 4.39 -11.94
N PHE A 140 -12.49 4.32 -11.24
CA PHE A 140 -11.97 5.50 -10.53
C PHE A 140 -11.72 6.64 -11.51
N SER A 141 -12.15 7.84 -11.13
CA SER A 141 -11.89 9.07 -11.89
C SER A 141 -10.37 9.29 -12.00
N LYS A 142 -9.86 9.37 -13.23
CA LYS A 142 -8.44 9.65 -13.48
C LYS A 142 -8.12 11.07 -12.96
N GLY A 143 -7.23 11.17 -11.98
CA GLY A 143 -6.74 12.45 -11.45
C GLY A 143 -7.30 12.89 -10.09
N LYS A 144 -8.11 12.06 -9.42
CA LYS A 144 -8.58 12.31 -8.04
C LYS A 144 -8.17 11.27 -7.00
N VAL A 145 -7.45 10.22 -7.41
CA VAL A 145 -6.63 9.41 -6.49
C VAL A 145 -5.27 10.08 -6.46
N THR A 146 -5.16 11.12 -5.64
CA THR A 146 -4.04 12.09 -5.71
C THR A 146 -2.91 11.81 -4.73
N ASP A 147 -3.12 10.95 -3.72
CA ASP A 147 -2.07 10.61 -2.76
C ASP A 147 -1.72 9.13 -2.76
N SER A 148 -0.42 8.84 -2.71
CA SER A 148 0.14 7.49 -2.58
C SER A 148 -0.28 6.79 -1.28
N GLU A 149 -0.61 7.57 -0.26
CA GLU A 149 -1.26 7.10 0.97
C GLU A 149 -2.67 6.58 0.70
N ASP A 150 -3.48 7.28 -0.11
CA ASP A 150 -4.81 6.82 -0.50
C ASP A 150 -4.74 5.58 -1.40
N VAL A 151 -3.71 5.47 -2.26
CA VAL A 151 -3.46 4.27 -3.08
C VAL A 151 -3.13 3.06 -2.21
N MET A 152 -2.22 3.21 -1.23
CA MET A 152 -1.90 2.15 -0.26
C MET A 152 -3.12 1.72 0.54
N GLU A 153 -3.99 2.67 0.87
CA GLU A 153 -5.20 2.39 1.60
C GLU A 153 -6.25 1.72 0.73
N ILE A 154 -6.47 2.12 -0.53
CA ILE A 154 -7.41 1.48 -1.46
C ILE A 154 -6.98 0.06 -1.86
N MET A 155 -5.67 -0.22 -1.90
CA MET A 155 -5.09 -1.48 -2.38
C MET A 155 -5.58 -2.74 -1.67
N GLY A 156 -5.97 -2.68 -0.40
CA GLY A 156 -6.35 -3.89 0.31
C GLY A 156 -7.70 -4.49 -0.13
N GLU A 157 -8.57 -3.75 -0.82
CA GLU A 157 -9.78 -4.31 -1.46
C GLU A 157 -9.51 -4.99 -2.79
N PHE A 158 -8.65 -4.41 -3.63
CA PHE A 158 -8.49 -4.85 -5.01
C PHE A 158 -7.60 -6.08 -5.18
N LEU A 159 -6.79 -6.38 -4.18
CA LEU A 159 -5.85 -7.49 -4.24
C LEU A 159 -6.50 -8.86 -4.03
N LYS A 160 -7.83 -8.94 -3.81
CA LYS A 160 -8.58 -10.20 -3.66
C LYS A 160 -9.09 -10.81 -4.98
N GLN A 161 -8.75 -10.25 -6.15
CA GLN A 161 -9.14 -10.78 -7.45
C GLN A 161 -8.01 -11.53 -8.15
#